data_AF-A0A1C7LMX2-F1
#
_entry.id   AF-A0A1C7LMX2-F1
#
_cell.length_a   1.000
_cell.length_b   1.000
_cell.length_c   1.000
_cell.angle_alpha   90.00
_cell.angle_beta   90.00
_cell.angle_gamma   90.00
#
_symmetry.space_group_name_H-M   'P 1'
#
loop_
_entity.id
_entity.type
_entity.pdbx_description
1 polymer ?
#
loop_
_entity_poly.entity_id
_entity_poly.type
_entity_poly.pdbx_seq_one_letter_code
_entity_poly.pdbx_strand_id
1 'polypeptide(L)'
;MPTHYPKHHRSPLHELLNTFQLSPHSSEKIEPVRLSPKWTSDISTTIATSKKEAIKQVNQGSADAYIYTDGSALKDGGVGASAVLCRQGRPNKILKIHLGDKSKHTVYEAELVGILLAIHLLITIATQISSVLLGVDNQAAIITTKKITSGPAHYIADEIHKARRRVRRLNPELGVGIRWTPGHVGIQGNEMADAEAKKAALGESSPTQLLPTLLRKPLPDNRSAVSQDILTCIKRRNAERLKLSPRYAKLLKLDPKAPSGNFMKMVRNHSKRDSAILMYLRTGHAPLNKHLFRIGKSDTPRCPYCPRSDETVFHFLVECPEHNNTRRQFWDKIPVRSRNIINLLSNPKMTKATLDFIYHTKRIYAPRASPDKNPG
;
A
#
# COMPACT_ATOMS: atom_id res chain seq x y z
N MET A 1 -21.18 6.44 -18.11
CA MET A 1 -21.45 5.32 -17.19
C MET A 1 -22.63 5.69 -16.30
N PRO A 2 -23.63 4.83 -16.12
CA PRO A 2 -24.84 5.17 -15.37
C PRO A 2 -24.52 5.42 -13.90
N THR A 3 -25.08 6.51 -13.36
CA THR A 3 -24.96 6.87 -11.94
C THR A 3 -25.83 5.91 -11.11
N HIS A 4 -25.22 5.18 -10.18
CA HIS A 4 -25.94 4.23 -9.31
C HIS A 4 -26.55 4.96 -8.10
N TYR A 5 -27.53 5.83 -8.37
CA TYR A 5 -28.33 6.43 -7.31
C TYR A 5 -29.56 5.57 -7.01
N PRO A 6 -29.84 5.24 -5.73
CA PRO A 6 -31.11 4.64 -5.37
C PRO A 6 -32.24 5.63 -5.63
N LYS A 7 -33.43 5.09 -5.94
CA LYS A 7 -34.63 5.90 -6.22
C LYS A 7 -35.05 6.78 -5.02
N HIS A 8 -34.81 6.29 -3.80
CA HIS A 8 -35.10 7.00 -2.55
C HIS A 8 -33.93 6.88 -1.57
N HIS A 9 -33.87 7.78 -0.58
CA HIS A 9 -32.89 7.78 0.52
C HIS A 9 -31.41 7.72 0.08
N ARG A 10 -31.00 8.69 -0.76
CA ARG A 10 -29.59 8.86 -1.13
C ARG A 10 -28.74 9.16 0.11
N SER A 11 -27.81 8.27 0.41
CA SER A 11 -26.83 8.47 1.47
C SER A 11 -25.52 9.06 0.94
N PRO A 12 -24.67 9.68 1.79
CA PRO A 12 -23.34 10.13 1.40
C PRO A 12 -22.45 9.05 0.78
N LEU A 13 -22.69 7.78 1.08
CA LEU A 13 -21.97 6.66 0.44
C LEU A 13 -22.28 6.56 -1.05
N HIS A 14 -23.52 6.82 -1.48
CA HIS A 14 -23.87 6.82 -2.89
C HIS A 14 -23.17 7.94 -3.64
N GLU A 15 -23.03 9.12 -3.02
CA GLU A 15 -22.26 10.23 -3.60
C GLU A 15 -20.78 9.87 -3.74
N LEU A 16 -20.19 9.22 -2.73
CA LEU A 16 -18.81 8.76 -2.80
C LEU A 16 -18.62 7.71 -3.90
N LEU A 17 -19.48 6.69 -3.95
CA LEU A 17 -19.42 5.64 -4.98
C LEU A 17 -19.52 6.26 -6.38
N ASN A 18 -20.45 7.20 -6.59
CA ASN A 18 -20.61 7.86 -7.88
C ASN A 18 -19.40 8.76 -8.22
N THR A 19 -18.90 9.52 -7.25
CA THR A 19 -17.71 10.40 -7.41
C THR A 19 -16.48 9.62 -7.86
N PHE A 20 -16.32 8.41 -7.33
CA PHE A 20 -15.21 7.52 -7.66
C PHE A 20 -15.56 6.47 -8.72
N GLN A 21 -16.76 6.52 -9.32
CA GLN A 21 -17.24 5.59 -10.33
C GLN A 21 -17.14 4.11 -9.89
N LEU A 22 -17.40 3.85 -8.62
CA LEU A 22 -17.35 2.54 -8.01
C LEU A 22 -18.70 1.82 -8.14
N SER A 23 -18.68 0.58 -8.63
CA SER A 23 -19.85 -0.30 -8.65
C SER A 23 -19.71 -1.39 -7.58
N PRO A 24 -20.57 -1.39 -6.55
CA PRO A 24 -20.58 -2.46 -5.54
C PRO A 24 -20.86 -3.85 -6.14
N HIS A 25 -21.56 -3.92 -7.27
CA HIS A 25 -21.92 -5.18 -7.93
C HIS A 25 -20.77 -5.77 -8.75
N SER A 26 -19.82 -4.96 -9.22
CA SER A 26 -18.62 -5.46 -9.91
C SER A 26 -17.48 -5.78 -8.96
N SER A 27 -17.54 -5.33 -7.70
CA SER A 27 -16.48 -5.50 -6.71
C SER A 27 -16.59 -6.82 -5.95
N GLU A 28 -15.46 -7.33 -5.50
CA GLU A 28 -15.43 -8.55 -4.68
C GLU A 28 -16.19 -8.35 -3.35
N LYS A 29 -16.84 -9.42 -2.88
CA LYS A 29 -17.46 -9.45 -1.55
C LYS A 29 -16.54 -10.17 -0.58
N ILE A 30 -16.22 -9.51 0.53
CA ILE A 30 -15.40 -10.08 1.60
C ILE A 30 -16.33 -10.40 2.77
N GLU A 31 -16.59 -11.69 2.97
CA GLU A 31 -17.39 -12.16 4.09
C GLU A 31 -16.66 -11.90 5.42
N PRO A 32 -17.31 -11.34 6.46
CA PRO A 32 -16.66 -11.11 7.76
C PRO A 32 -16.11 -12.39 8.39
N VAL A 33 -16.81 -13.52 8.21
CA VAL A 33 -16.41 -14.84 8.68
C VAL A 33 -16.42 -15.80 7.49
N ARG A 34 -15.24 -16.15 6.99
CA ARG A 34 -15.09 -17.01 5.81
C ARG A 34 -15.15 -18.51 6.14
N LEU A 35 -14.47 -18.93 7.22
CA LEU A 35 -14.36 -20.33 7.63
C LEU A 35 -14.56 -20.48 9.14
N SER A 36 -15.02 -21.66 9.57
CA SER A 36 -15.12 -22.01 10.99
C SER A 36 -13.74 -21.98 11.66
N PRO A 37 -13.62 -21.55 12.94
CA PRO A 37 -12.36 -21.62 13.69
C PRO A 37 -11.77 -23.04 13.79
N LYS A 38 -12.59 -24.09 13.62
CA LYS A 38 -12.16 -25.50 13.63
C LYS A 38 -11.75 -26.02 12.25
N TRP A 39 -11.84 -25.21 11.21
CA TRP A 39 -11.51 -25.64 9.86
C TRP A 39 -10.00 -25.86 9.71
N THR A 40 -9.62 -26.94 9.03
CA THR A 40 -8.23 -27.26 8.70
C THR A 40 -8.09 -27.50 7.19
N SER A 41 -6.92 -27.15 6.68
CA SER A 41 -6.57 -27.34 5.27
C SER A 41 -6.02 -28.75 5.03
N ASP A 42 -6.50 -29.42 3.97
CA ASP A 42 -6.00 -30.70 3.48
C ASP A 42 -4.90 -30.57 2.42
N ILE A 43 -4.38 -29.35 2.26
CA ILE A 43 -3.22 -29.01 1.43
C ILE A 43 -2.01 -28.90 2.34
N SER A 44 -1.00 -29.75 2.10
CA SER A 44 0.29 -29.62 2.79
C SER A 44 1.09 -28.48 2.15
N THR A 45 1.85 -27.74 2.96
CA THR A 45 2.67 -26.63 2.47
C THR A 45 4.06 -26.71 3.07
N THR A 46 5.08 -26.42 2.27
CA THR A 46 6.49 -26.37 2.71
C THR A 46 7.09 -25.06 2.24
N ILE A 47 7.52 -24.22 3.19
CA ILE A 47 8.23 -22.98 2.91
C ILE A 47 9.63 -23.11 3.52
N ALA A 48 10.65 -23.24 2.67
CA ALA A 48 12.03 -23.35 3.13
C ALA A 48 12.52 -22.05 3.79
N THR A 49 13.47 -22.15 4.71
CA THR A 49 13.97 -20.98 5.46
C THR A 49 14.88 -20.10 4.60
N SER A 50 15.46 -20.66 3.54
CA SER A 50 16.33 -19.94 2.61
C SER A 50 16.09 -20.37 1.15
N LYS A 51 16.47 -19.49 0.20
CA LYS A 51 16.43 -19.80 -1.23
C LYS A 51 17.30 -21.03 -1.58
N LYS A 52 18.46 -21.17 -0.95
CA LYS A 52 19.38 -22.30 -1.16
C LYS A 52 18.73 -23.63 -0.77
N GLU A 53 18.04 -23.66 0.37
CA GLU A 53 17.29 -24.85 0.81
C GLU A 53 16.14 -25.17 -0.13
N ALA A 54 15.39 -24.16 -0.58
CA ALA A 54 14.29 -24.37 -1.52
C ALA A 54 14.77 -25.00 -2.83
N ILE A 55 15.87 -24.51 -3.40
CA ILE A 55 16.49 -25.08 -4.61
C ILE A 55 16.90 -26.54 -4.37
N LYS A 56 17.55 -26.82 -3.23
CA LYS A 56 17.94 -28.19 -2.87
C LYS A 56 16.72 -29.12 -2.79
N GLN A 57 15.62 -28.66 -2.17
CA GLN A 57 14.38 -29.44 -2.07
C GLN A 57 13.70 -29.69 -3.41
N VAL A 58 13.78 -28.75 -4.37
CA VAL A 58 13.26 -28.95 -5.72
C VAL A 58 14.10 -29.96 -6.48
N ASN A 59 15.43 -29.82 -6.45
CA ASN A 59 16.35 -30.70 -7.18
C ASN A 59 16.40 -32.13 -6.62
N GLN A 60 16.16 -32.31 -5.32
CA GLN A 60 16.13 -33.63 -4.68
C GLN A 60 14.75 -34.29 -4.70
N GLY A 61 13.70 -33.57 -5.08
CA GLY A 61 12.34 -34.09 -5.13
C GLY A 61 12.09 -34.88 -6.41
N SER A 62 11.83 -36.18 -6.28
CA SER A 62 11.30 -37.00 -7.38
C SER A 62 9.78 -37.10 -7.28
N ALA A 63 9.07 -36.79 -8.35
CA ALA A 63 7.62 -36.93 -8.45
C ALA A 63 7.20 -37.31 -9.88
N ASP A 64 6.04 -37.96 -10.03
CA ASP A 64 5.51 -38.36 -11.34
C ASP A 64 5.07 -37.16 -12.20
N ALA A 65 4.79 -36.03 -11.53
CA ALA A 65 4.41 -34.77 -12.15
C ALA A 65 4.91 -33.56 -11.33
N TYR A 66 5.31 -32.52 -12.06
CA TYR A 66 5.67 -31.22 -11.49
C TYR A 66 4.74 -30.16 -12.05
N ILE A 67 4.21 -29.29 -11.21
CA ILE A 67 3.38 -28.16 -11.64
C ILE A 67 3.96 -26.88 -11.06
N TYR A 68 4.21 -25.89 -11.90
CA TYR A 68 4.70 -24.58 -11.48
C TYR A 68 3.67 -23.51 -11.83
N THR A 69 3.58 -22.49 -11.00
CA THR A 69 2.63 -21.38 -11.18
C THR A 69 3.33 -20.06 -11.04
N ASP A 70 2.82 -19.05 -11.72
CA ASP A 70 3.27 -17.67 -11.53
C ASP A 70 2.12 -16.68 -11.75
N GLY A 71 2.24 -15.51 -11.13
CA GLY A 71 1.39 -14.36 -11.35
C GLY A 71 2.21 -13.13 -11.76
N SER A 72 1.80 -12.46 -12.84
CA SER A 72 2.53 -11.31 -13.37
C SER A 72 1.64 -10.07 -13.54
N ALA A 73 2.21 -8.89 -13.33
CA ALA A 73 1.59 -7.62 -13.71
C ALA A 73 2.60 -6.76 -14.47
N LEU A 74 2.23 -6.35 -15.69
CA LEU A 74 3.12 -5.60 -16.57
C LEU A 74 2.77 -4.12 -16.61
N LYS A 75 3.76 -3.24 -16.81
CA LYS A 75 3.52 -1.79 -16.87
C LYS A 75 2.59 -1.42 -18.04
N ASP A 76 2.85 -1.97 -19.21
CA ASP A 76 2.13 -1.71 -20.46
C ASP A 76 1.16 -2.84 -20.82
N GLY A 77 0.64 -3.52 -19.81
CA GLY A 77 -0.36 -4.59 -19.92
C GLY A 77 -1.23 -4.65 -18.67
N GLY A 78 -1.88 -5.79 -18.45
CA GLY A 78 -2.70 -6.05 -17.28
C GLY A 78 -2.03 -6.97 -16.27
N VAL A 79 -2.86 -7.81 -15.66
CA VAL A 79 -2.49 -8.85 -14.71
C VAL A 79 -2.79 -10.20 -15.35
N GLY A 80 -1.87 -11.14 -15.25
CA GLY A 80 -1.98 -12.47 -15.83
C GLY A 80 -1.51 -13.54 -14.86
N ALA A 81 -2.05 -14.75 -14.99
CA ALA A 81 -1.69 -15.91 -14.20
C ALA A 81 -1.43 -17.12 -15.11
N SER A 82 -0.55 -18.02 -14.68
CA SER A 82 -0.28 -19.26 -15.41
C SER A 82 -0.07 -20.47 -14.49
N ALA A 83 -0.21 -21.65 -15.06
CA ALA A 83 0.27 -22.90 -14.50
C ALA A 83 0.83 -23.80 -15.62
N VAL A 84 1.98 -24.42 -15.36
CA VAL A 84 2.69 -25.30 -16.28
C VAL A 84 2.84 -26.67 -15.62
N LEU A 85 2.25 -27.69 -16.23
CA LEU A 85 2.39 -29.09 -15.84
C LEU A 85 3.45 -29.78 -16.70
N CYS A 86 4.49 -30.28 -16.05
CA CYS A 86 5.61 -31.02 -16.63
C CYS A 86 5.55 -32.49 -16.19
N ARG A 87 5.70 -33.42 -17.16
CA ARG A 87 5.80 -34.86 -16.92
C ARG A 87 6.90 -35.44 -17.82
N GLN A 88 7.67 -36.37 -17.29
CA GLN A 88 8.73 -37.01 -18.08
C GLN A 88 8.14 -37.74 -19.30
N GLY A 89 8.75 -37.50 -20.47
CA GLY A 89 8.33 -38.12 -21.74
C GLY A 89 6.97 -37.66 -22.27
N ARG A 90 6.37 -36.59 -21.73
CA ARG A 90 5.11 -36.02 -22.24
C ARG A 90 5.25 -34.52 -22.50
N PRO A 91 4.51 -33.96 -23.48
CA PRO A 91 4.50 -32.53 -23.71
C PRO A 91 3.92 -31.79 -22.50
N ASN A 92 4.48 -30.62 -22.21
CA ASN A 92 4.01 -29.76 -21.13
C ASN A 92 2.59 -29.27 -21.42
N LYS A 93 1.73 -29.31 -20.39
CA LYS A 93 0.39 -28.71 -20.46
C LYS A 93 0.40 -27.36 -19.77
N ILE A 94 -0.13 -26.35 -20.43
CA ILE A 94 -0.10 -24.96 -19.95
C ILE A 94 -1.53 -24.44 -19.88
N LEU A 95 -1.88 -23.85 -18.75
CA LEU A 95 -3.05 -22.97 -18.64
C LEU A 95 -2.57 -21.58 -18.29
N LYS A 96 -3.19 -20.58 -18.91
CA LYS A 96 -2.93 -19.18 -18.61
C LYS A 96 -4.18 -18.34 -18.79
N ILE A 97 -4.27 -17.23 -18.07
CA ILE A 97 -5.43 -16.34 -18.14
C ILE A 97 -5.03 -14.89 -17.91
N HIS A 98 -5.55 -14.02 -18.76
CA HIS A 98 -5.55 -12.58 -18.55
C HIS A 98 -6.68 -12.20 -17.59
N LEU A 99 -6.35 -11.69 -16.41
CA LEU A 99 -7.35 -11.26 -15.43
C LEU A 99 -7.97 -9.91 -15.79
N GLY A 100 -7.16 -9.00 -16.33
CA GLY A 100 -7.59 -7.66 -16.71
C GLY A 100 -6.63 -6.58 -16.22
N ASP A 101 -7.13 -5.36 -16.09
CA ASP A 101 -6.32 -4.18 -15.78
C ASP A 101 -5.82 -4.16 -14.30
N LYS A 102 -4.65 -3.56 -14.07
CA LYS A 102 -4.04 -3.44 -12.73
C LYS A 102 -4.79 -2.52 -11.77
N SER A 103 -5.67 -1.66 -12.29
CA SER A 103 -6.62 -0.89 -11.48
C SER A 103 -7.70 -1.78 -10.86
N LYS A 104 -7.87 -3.00 -11.36
CA LYS A 104 -8.91 -3.95 -10.95
C LYS A 104 -8.37 -5.25 -10.38
N HIS A 105 -7.17 -5.67 -10.76
CA HIS A 105 -6.57 -6.93 -10.30
C HIS A 105 -5.17 -6.71 -9.72
N THR A 106 -4.73 -7.62 -8.85
CA THR A 106 -3.40 -7.56 -8.23
C THR A 106 -2.55 -8.75 -8.63
N VAL A 107 -1.21 -8.61 -8.59
CA VAL A 107 -0.30 -9.76 -8.74
C VAL A 107 -0.64 -10.86 -7.75
N TYR A 108 -0.88 -10.51 -6.48
CA TYR A 108 -1.26 -11.47 -5.45
C TYR A 108 -2.53 -12.27 -5.78
N GLU A 109 -3.51 -11.64 -6.44
CA GLU A 109 -4.70 -12.35 -6.95
C GLU A 109 -4.34 -13.32 -8.07
N ALA A 110 -3.50 -12.91 -9.02
CA ALA A 110 -2.98 -13.79 -10.08
C ALA A 110 -2.22 -15.00 -9.54
N GLU A 111 -1.49 -14.85 -8.44
CA GLU A 111 -0.75 -15.94 -7.79
C GLU A 111 -1.71 -17.01 -7.24
N LEU A 112 -2.80 -16.59 -6.60
CA LEU A 112 -3.87 -17.51 -6.17
C LEU A 112 -4.57 -18.16 -7.36
N VAL A 113 -4.79 -17.41 -8.45
CA VAL A 113 -5.34 -17.97 -9.70
C VAL A 113 -4.38 -19.00 -10.29
N GLY A 114 -3.07 -18.76 -10.27
CA GLY A 114 -2.04 -19.72 -10.70
C GLY A 114 -2.17 -21.05 -9.95
N ILE A 115 -2.30 -21.01 -8.62
CA ILE A 115 -2.53 -22.23 -7.82
C ILE A 115 -3.85 -22.93 -8.22
N LEU A 116 -4.93 -22.18 -8.47
CA LEU A 116 -6.19 -22.74 -8.93
C LEU A 116 -6.04 -23.44 -10.29
N LEU A 117 -5.32 -22.83 -11.24
CA LEU A 117 -5.00 -23.43 -12.54
C LEU A 117 -4.15 -24.70 -12.38
N ALA A 118 -3.18 -24.71 -11.47
CA ALA A 118 -2.35 -25.88 -11.19
C ALA A 118 -3.17 -27.07 -10.67
N ILE A 119 -4.05 -26.84 -9.68
CA ILE A 119 -4.94 -27.92 -9.19
C ILE A 119 -5.92 -28.34 -10.29
N HIS A 120 -6.34 -27.44 -11.16
CA HIS A 120 -7.18 -27.79 -12.31
C HIS A 120 -6.46 -28.70 -13.31
N LEU A 121 -5.20 -28.41 -13.64
CA LEU A 121 -4.35 -29.30 -14.43
C LEU A 121 -4.19 -30.66 -13.73
N LEU A 122 -3.99 -30.67 -12.42
CA LEU A 122 -3.85 -31.88 -11.62
C LEU A 122 -5.08 -32.80 -11.72
N ILE A 123 -6.31 -32.23 -11.73
CA ILE A 123 -7.55 -33.00 -11.94
C ILE A 123 -7.49 -33.82 -13.24
N THR A 124 -6.85 -33.32 -14.30
CA THR A 124 -6.78 -34.00 -15.61
C THR A 124 -5.84 -35.21 -15.63
N ILE A 125 -4.97 -35.34 -14.63
CA ILE A 125 -3.97 -36.43 -14.54
C ILE A 125 -4.02 -37.20 -13.22
N ALA A 126 -4.96 -36.87 -12.32
CA ALA A 126 -4.96 -37.36 -10.94
C ALA A 126 -4.96 -38.90 -10.83
N THR A 127 -5.59 -39.59 -11.78
CA THR A 127 -5.64 -41.07 -11.83
C THR A 127 -4.41 -41.71 -12.47
N GLN A 128 -3.46 -40.92 -12.98
CA GLN A 128 -2.30 -41.37 -13.74
C GLN A 128 -0.97 -41.19 -13.00
N ILE A 129 -1.01 -40.72 -11.76
CA ILE A 129 0.16 -40.38 -10.95
C ILE A 129 -0.06 -40.80 -9.50
N SER A 130 1.03 -41.08 -8.80
CA SER A 130 1.05 -41.37 -7.37
C SER A 130 1.63 -40.20 -6.56
N SER A 131 2.38 -39.31 -7.22
CA SER A 131 3.07 -38.19 -6.58
C SER A 131 3.05 -36.92 -7.44
N VAL A 132 2.95 -35.75 -6.80
CA VAL A 132 3.00 -34.44 -7.47
C VAL A 132 3.76 -33.42 -6.62
N LEU A 133 4.56 -32.58 -7.27
CA LEU A 133 5.17 -31.40 -6.67
C LEU A 133 4.57 -30.14 -7.29
N LEU A 134 3.92 -29.30 -6.47
CA LEU A 134 3.38 -28.01 -6.89
C LEU A 134 4.30 -26.88 -6.39
N GLY A 135 5.05 -26.26 -7.30
CA GLY A 135 5.95 -25.14 -7.04
C GLY A 135 5.26 -23.78 -7.18
N VAL A 136 5.35 -22.96 -6.14
CA VAL A 136 4.83 -21.58 -6.11
C VAL A 136 5.89 -20.67 -5.54
N ASP A 137 6.15 -19.52 -6.15
CA ASP A 137 7.19 -18.60 -5.70
C ASP A 137 6.71 -17.54 -4.70
N ASN A 138 5.40 -17.34 -4.62
CA ASN A 138 4.76 -16.43 -3.70
C ASN A 138 4.37 -17.07 -2.36
N GLN A 139 5.19 -16.87 -1.33
CA GLN A 139 4.93 -17.38 0.02
C GLN A 139 3.60 -16.89 0.60
N ALA A 140 3.16 -15.67 0.28
CA ALA A 140 1.89 -15.15 0.79
C ALA A 140 0.70 -15.92 0.20
N ALA A 141 0.74 -16.26 -1.10
CA ALA A 141 -0.27 -17.09 -1.75
C ALA A 141 -0.32 -18.49 -1.13
N ILE A 142 0.84 -19.11 -0.88
CA ILE A 142 0.95 -20.41 -0.18
C ILE A 142 0.29 -20.35 1.20
N ILE A 143 0.65 -19.34 2.02
CA ILE A 143 0.11 -19.18 3.37
C ILE A 143 -1.41 -18.99 3.33
N THR A 144 -1.93 -18.25 2.35
CA THR A 144 -3.37 -17.99 2.23
C THR A 144 -4.19 -19.26 1.98
N THR A 145 -3.63 -20.30 1.35
CA THR A 145 -4.30 -21.61 1.23
C THR A 145 -4.62 -22.26 2.58
N LYS A 146 -3.96 -21.83 3.67
CA LYS A 146 -4.20 -22.32 5.03
C LYS A 146 -4.92 -21.33 5.94
N LYS A 147 -5.10 -20.08 5.53
CA LYS A 147 -5.73 -19.05 6.36
C LYS A 147 -7.25 -19.21 6.40
N ILE A 148 -7.79 -19.17 7.61
CA ILE A 148 -9.24 -19.08 7.87
C ILE A 148 -9.79 -17.65 7.79
N THR A 149 -8.91 -16.65 7.90
CA THR A 149 -9.31 -15.24 7.91
C THR A 149 -9.77 -14.78 6.53
N SER A 150 -10.62 -13.76 6.54
CA SER A 150 -11.11 -13.10 5.34
C SER A 150 -10.12 -12.04 4.84
N GLY A 151 -10.11 -11.86 3.53
CA GLY A 151 -9.23 -10.89 2.88
C GLY A 151 -9.51 -10.80 1.39
N PRO A 152 -8.95 -9.78 0.71
CA PRO A 152 -9.02 -9.65 -0.73
C PRO A 152 -8.55 -10.91 -1.45
N ALA A 153 -9.26 -11.32 -2.50
CA ALA A 153 -9.02 -12.54 -3.28
C ALA A 153 -9.14 -13.88 -2.51
N HIS A 154 -9.52 -13.90 -1.23
CA HIS A 154 -9.59 -15.15 -0.46
C HIS A 154 -10.70 -16.11 -0.93
N TYR A 155 -11.72 -15.61 -1.64
CA TYR A 155 -12.71 -16.47 -2.31
C TYR A 155 -12.06 -17.42 -3.33
N ILE A 156 -10.92 -17.04 -3.92
CA ILE A 156 -10.14 -17.89 -4.83
C ILE A 156 -9.53 -19.06 -4.05
N ALA A 157 -9.11 -18.84 -2.80
CA ALA A 157 -8.64 -19.93 -1.95
C ALA A 157 -9.76 -20.93 -1.61
N ASP A 158 -11.03 -20.52 -1.56
CA ASP A 158 -12.15 -21.47 -1.44
C ASP A 158 -12.32 -22.33 -2.69
N GLU A 159 -12.11 -21.74 -3.87
CA GLU A 159 -12.12 -22.46 -5.14
C GLU A 159 -10.94 -23.42 -5.30
N ILE A 160 -9.75 -23.05 -4.81
CA ILE A 160 -8.58 -23.93 -4.68
C ILE A 160 -8.96 -25.17 -3.85
N HIS A 161 -9.61 -24.97 -2.69
CA HIS A 161 -10.07 -26.07 -1.83
C HIS A 161 -11.17 -26.92 -2.47
N LYS A 162 -12.10 -26.31 -3.22
CA LYS A 162 -13.11 -27.05 -4.00
C LYS A 162 -12.44 -27.94 -5.06
N ALA A 163 -11.45 -27.41 -5.78
CA ALA A 163 -10.68 -28.14 -6.78
C ALA A 163 -9.85 -29.28 -6.13
N ARG A 164 -9.21 -29.02 -4.99
CA ARG A 164 -8.48 -30.03 -4.20
C ARG A 164 -9.37 -31.19 -3.77
N ARG A 165 -10.59 -30.90 -3.29
CA ARG A 165 -11.59 -31.94 -2.96
C ARG A 165 -11.99 -32.79 -4.17
N ARG A 166 -11.90 -32.26 -5.39
CA ARG A 166 -12.13 -33.05 -6.61
C ARG A 166 -10.94 -33.97 -6.91
N VAL A 167 -9.71 -33.50 -6.74
CA VAL A 167 -8.51 -34.36 -6.83
C VAL A 167 -8.61 -35.52 -5.85
N ARG A 168 -8.96 -35.25 -4.58
CA ARG A 168 -9.11 -36.29 -3.54
C ARG A 168 -10.17 -37.34 -3.87
N ARG A 169 -11.25 -36.95 -4.55
CA ARG A 169 -12.29 -37.90 -5.00
C ARG A 169 -11.82 -38.79 -6.15
N LEU A 170 -10.92 -38.28 -7.01
CA LEU A 170 -10.37 -39.04 -8.13
C LEU A 170 -9.22 -39.93 -7.72
N ASN A 171 -8.41 -39.48 -6.76
CA ASN A 171 -7.29 -40.23 -6.21
C ASN A 171 -7.13 -39.88 -4.72
N PRO A 172 -7.71 -40.70 -3.81
CA PRO A 172 -7.66 -40.46 -2.37
C PRO A 172 -6.25 -40.48 -1.78
N GLU A 173 -5.35 -41.30 -2.33
CA GLU A 173 -3.98 -41.48 -1.87
C GLU A 173 -3.04 -40.37 -2.35
N LEU A 174 -3.45 -39.59 -3.36
CA LEU A 174 -2.66 -38.49 -3.87
C LEU A 174 -2.65 -37.29 -2.90
N GLY A 175 -1.58 -37.20 -2.12
CA GLY A 175 -1.24 -36.02 -1.36
C GLY A 175 -0.92 -34.83 -2.27
N VAL A 176 -1.52 -33.66 -1.99
CA VAL A 176 -1.22 -32.41 -2.71
C VAL A 176 -0.40 -31.51 -1.80
N GLY A 177 0.89 -31.38 -2.12
CA GLY A 177 1.83 -30.51 -1.41
C GLY A 177 2.26 -29.31 -2.25
N ILE A 178 2.09 -28.11 -1.67
CA ILE A 178 2.58 -26.86 -2.25
C ILE A 178 3.94 -26.52 -1.64
N ARG A 179 4.96 -26.37 -2.47
CA ARG A 179 6.32 -26.04 -2.05
C ARG A 179 6.73 -24.66 -2.56
N TRP A 180 7.30 -23.87 -1.67
CA TRP A 180 7.90 -22.61 -2.07
C TRP A 180 9.09 -22.87 -3.01
N THR A 181 9.00 -22.32 -4.22
CA THR A 181 10.00 -22.43 -5.28
C THR A 181 10.47 -21.03 -5.62
N PRO A 182 11.70 -20.61 -5.26
CA PRO A 182 12.13 -19.24 -5.51
C PRO A 182 12.15 -18.94 -7.02
N GLY A 183 11.61 -17.78 -7.40
CA GLY A 183 11.67 -17.29 -8.77
C GLY A 183 13.08 -16.81 -9.17
N HIS A 184 13.34 -16.81 -10.48
CA HIS A 184 14.56 -16.31 -11.12
C HIS A 184 15.86 -16.99 -10.67
N VAL A 185 15.82 -18.31 -10.52
CA VAL A 185 16.98 -19.14 -10.13
C VAL A 185 17.25 -20.26 -11.13
N GLY A 186 16.62 -20.23 -12.31
CA GLY A 186 16.87 -21.20 -13.39
C GLY A 186 16.13 -22.53 -13.24
N ILE A 187 15.11 -22.60 -12.37
CA ILE A 187 14.23 -23.78 -12.32
C ILE A 187 13.32 -23.72 -13.55
N GLN A 188 13.61 -24.56 -14.55
CA GLN A 188 13.01 -24.50 -15.88
C GLN A 188 11.48 -24.37 -15.84
N GLY A 189 10.79 -25.19 -15.05
CA GLY A 189 9.32 -25.13 -14.96
C GLY A 189 8.79 -23.83 -14.36
N ASN A 190 9.51 -23.22 -13.42
CA ASN A 190 9.16 -21.93 -12.84
C ASN A 190 9.40 -20.78 -13.83
N GLU A 191 10.53 -20.79 -14.54
CA GLU A 191 10.82 -19.79 -15.59
C GLU A 191 9.78 -19.88 -16.73
N MET A 192 9.32 -21.09 -17.07
CA MET A 192 8.21 -21.28 -18.02
C MET A 192 6.90 -20.70 -17.50
N ALA A 193 6.57 -20.91 -16.23
CA ALA A 193 5.37 -20.33 -15.63
C ALA A 193 5.42 -18.79 -15.66
N ASP A 194 6.55 -18.18 -15.28
CA ASP A 194 6.76 -16.73 -15.35
C ASP A 194 6.60 -16.19 -16.78
N ALA A 195 7.21 -16.86 -17.77
CA ALA A 195 7.07 -16.48 -19.17
C ALA A 195 5.61 -16.53 -19.65
N GLU A 196 4.86 -17.59 -19.29
CA GLU A 196 3.45 -17.73 -19.67
C GLU A 196 2.53 -16.76 -18.91
N ALA A 197 2.85 -16.42 -17.66
CA ALA A 197 2.12 -15.42 -16.89
C ALA A 197 2.32 -14.02 -17.47
N LYS A 198 3.52 -13.69 -17.96
CA LYS A 198 3.80 -12.45 -18.70
C LYS A 198 3.02 -12.37 -20.01
N LYS A 199 2.98 -13.45 -20.80
CA LYS A 199 2.12 -13.53 -22.00
C LYS A 199 0.65 -13.32 -21.64
N ALA A 200 0.21 -13.90 -20.53
CA ALA A 200 -1.15 -13.71 -20.05
C ALA A 200 -1.42 -12.27 -19.63
N ALA A 201 -0.47 -11.60 -18.98
CA ALA A 201 -0.57 -10.19 -18.63
C ALA A 201 -0.64 -9.28 -19.87
N LEU A 202 -0.12 -9.72 -21.02
CA LEU A 202 -0.25 -9.04 -22.33
C LEU A 202 -1.58 -9.32 -23.05
N GLY A 203 -2.46 -10.16 -22.49
CA GLY A 203 -3.80 -10.42 -23.02
C GLY A 203 -4.03 -11.84 -23.55
N GLU A 204 -3.00 -12.69 -23.59
CA GLU A 204 -3.19 -14.08 -23.98
C GLU A 204 -3.97 -14.88 -22.92
N SER A 205 -4.88 -15.75 -23.35
CA SER A 205 -5.59 -16.67 -22.45
C SER A 205 -5.75 -18.03 -23.10
N SER A 206 -5.74 -19.08 -22.30
CA SER A 206 -6.15 -20.40 -22.73
C SER A 206 -7.65 -20.42 -23.09
N PRO A 207 -8.11 -21.33 -23.95
CA PRO A 207 -9.52 -21.49 -24.27
C PRO A 207 -10.39 -21.64 -23.02
N THR A 208 -11.52 -20.91 -22.98
CA THR A 208 -12.41 -20.81 -21.81
C THR A 208 -12.90 -22.16 -21.29
N GLN A 209 -13.09 -23.14 -22.19
CA GLN A 209 -13.56 -24.48 -21.86
C GLN A 209 -12.55 -25.28 -21.03
N LEU A 210 -11.25 -24.99 -21.20
CA LEU A 210 -10.14 -25.62 -20.47
C LEU A 210 -9.89 -24.98 -19.10
N LEU A 211 -10.55 -23.85 -18.81
CA LEU A 211 -10.36 -23.11 -17.56
C LEU A 211 -11.35 -23.60 -16.46
N PRO A 212 -10.95 -23.49 -15.18
CA PRO A 212 -11.84 -23.63 -14.03
C PRO A 212 -13.13 -22.83 -14.17
N THR A 213 -14.24 -23.34 -13.65
CA THR A 213 -15.56 -22.71 -13.76
C THR A 213 -15.59 -21.25 -13.30
N LEU A 214 -14.87 -20.92 -12.22
CA LEU A 214 -14.72 -19.55 -11.72
C LEU A 214 -14.16 -18.60 -12.79
N LEU A 215 -13.18 -19.07 -13.56
CA LEU A 215 -12.39 -18.29 -14.51
C LEU A 215 -13.02 -18.24 -15.91
N ARG A 216 -14.20 -18.83 -16.10
CA ARG A 216 -14.96 -18.74 -17.37
C ARG A 216 -15.72 -17.43 -17.51
N LYS A 217 -15.77 -16.65 -16.43
CA LYS A 217 -16.32 -15.29 -16.38
C LYS A 217 -15.24 -14.37 -15.80
N PRO A 218 -15.27 -13.06 -16.12
CA PRO A 218 -14.39 -12.10 -15.48
C PRO A 218 -14.50 -12.17 -13.95
N LEU A 219 -13.35 -12.12 -13.28
CA LEU A 219 -13.32 -12.00 -11.82
C LEU A 219 -13.87 -10.62 -11.41
N PRO A 220 -14.45 -10.50 -10.21
CA PRO A 220 -14.84 -9.20 -9.68
C PRO A 220 -13.61 -8.30 -9.46
N ASP A 221 -13.84 -6.99 -9.47
CA ASP A 221 -12.83 -5.99 -9.18
C ASP A 221 -12.28 -6.21 -7.76
N ASN A 222 -10.97 -6.38 -7.66
CA ASN A 222 -10.25 -6.57 -6.42
C ASN A 222 -10.25 -5.27 -5.62
N ARG A 223 -10.73 -5.33 -4.38
CA ARG A 223 -10.87 -4.15 -3.52
C ARG A 223 -9.54 -3.44 -3.30
N SER A 224 -8.45 -4.19 -3.17
CA SER A 224 -7.12 -3.62 -2.94
C SER A 224 -6.59 -2.89 -4.15
N ALA A 225 -6.73 -3.49 -5.35
CA ALA A 225 -6.33 -2.87 -6.61
C ALA A 225 -7.06 -1.54 -6.83
N VAL A 226 -8.40 -1.57 -6.73
CA VAL A 226 -9.24 -0.38 -6.91
C VAL A 226 -8.91 0.72 -5.91
N SER A 227 -8.71 0.35 -4.64
CA SER A 227 -8.33 1.31 -3.60
C SER A 227 -6.96 1.95 -3.88
N GLN A 228 -5.98 1.16 -4.33
CA GLN A 228 -4.65 1.64 -4.68
C GLN A 228 -4.67 2.58 -5.89
N ASP A 229 -5.47 2.24 -6.92
CA ASP A 229 -5.64 3.08 -8.10
C ASP A 229 -6.26 4.43 -7.75
N ILE A 230 -7.38 4.43 -7.01
CA ILE A 230 -8.05 5.65 -6.56
C ILE A 230 -7.09 6.53 -5.74
N LEU A 231 -6.36 5.95 -4.79
CA LEU A 231 -5.39 6.70 -3.99
C LEU A 231 -4.26 7.29 -4.84
N THR A 232 -3.80 6.56 -5.87
CA THR A 232 -2.80 7.04 -6.81
C THR A 232 -3.33 8.21 -7.64
N CYS A 233 -4.56 8.10 -8.14
CA CYS A 233 -5.26 9.17 -8.85
C CYS A 233 -5.46 10.41 -7.98
N ILE A 234 -5.89 10.25 -6.72
CA ILE A 234 -6.04 11.34 -5.75
C ILE A 234 -4.69 12.01 -5.49
N LYS A 235 -3.63 11.25 -5.23
CA LYS A 235 -2.28 11.79 -4.99
C LYS A 235 -1.80 12.61 -6.18
N ARG A 236 -1.94 12.11 -7.40
CA ARG A 236 -1.59 12.82 -8.63
C ARG A 236 -2.40 14.12 -8.76
N ARG A 237 -3.73 14.07 -8.64
CA ARG A 237 -4.59 15.24 -8.73
C ARG A 237 -4.26 16.29 -7.67
N ASN A 238 -4.00 15.86 -6.42
CA ASN A 238 -3.63 16.76 -5.34
C ASN A 238 -2.26 17.39 -5.57
N ALA A 239 -1.31 16.66 -6.14
CA ALA A 239 -0.01 17.21 -6.51
C ALA A 239 -0.14 18.31 -7.58
N GLU A 240 -0.92 18.06 -8.64
CA GLU A 240 -1.17 19.08 -9.67
C GLU A 240 -1.93 20.29 -9.12
N ARG A 241 -2.97 20.08 -8.30
CA ARG A 241 -3.69 21.18 -7.63
C ARG A 241 -2.78 22.00 -6.73
N LEU A 242 -1.86 21.34 -6.01
CA LEU A 242 -0.91 22.04 -5.16
C LEU A 242 0.03 22.92 -5.99
N LYS A 243 0.52 22.43 -7.14
CA LYS A 243 1.39 23.22 -8.04
C LYS A 243 0.73 24.52 -8.52
N LEU A 244 -0.58 24.50 -8.74
CA LEU A 244 -1.37 25.68 -9.15
C LEU A 244 -1.64 26.66 -7.99
N SER A 245 -1.36 26.28 -6.75
CA SER A 245 -1.60 27.14 -5.60
C SER A 245 -0.59 28.30 -5.56
N PRO A 246 -1.02 29.54 -5.27
CA PRO A 246 -0.11 30.67 -5.01
C PRO A 246 0.89 30.40 -3.86
N ARG A 247 0.57 29.42 -3.00
CA ARG A 247 1.40 29.04 -1.85
C ARG A 247 2.49 28.03 -2.20
N TYR A 248 2.48 27.45 -3.41
CA TYR A 248 3.42 26.40 -3.81
C TYR A 248 4.87 26.88 -3.81
N ALA A 249 5.14 28.06 -4.38
CA ALA A 249 6.48 28.64 -4.41
C ALA A 249 7.06 28.83 -3.00
N LYS A 250 6.24 29.24 -2.02
CA LYS A 250 6.67 29.36 -0.63
C LYS A 250 6.95 28.00 0.01
N LEU A 251 6.13 26.99 -0.30
CA LEU A 251 6.32 25.63 0.20
C LEU A 251 7.61 25.01 -0.36
N LEU A 252 7.92 25.21 -1.65
CA LEU A 252 9.14 24.69 -2.27
C LEU A 252 10.42 25.23 -1.65
N LYS A 253 10.42 26.47 -1.14
CA LYS A 253 11.55 27.03 -0.39
C LYS A 253 11.84 26.24 0.90
N LEU A 254 10.81 25.66 1.52
CA LEU A 254 10.93 24.90 2.76
C LEU A 254 11.09 23.40 2.51
N ASP A 255 10.48 22.89 1.44
CA ASP A 255 10.54 21.49 1.04
C ASP A 255 10.66 21.40 -0.48
N PRO A 256 11.90 21.33 -1.02
CA PRO A 256 12.14 21.28 -2.46
C PRO A 256 11.51 20.07 -3.15
N LYS A 257 11.14 19.03 -2.39
CA LYS A 257 10.51 17.80 -2.90
C LYS A 257 8.97 17.83 -2.76
N ALA A 258 8.38 18.99 -2.46
CA ALA A 258 6.94 19.11 -2.25
C ALA A 258 6.11 18.83 -3.54
N PRO A 259 4.97 18.11 -3.43
CA PRO A 259 4.41 17.49 -2.22
C PRO A 259 5.22 16.27 -1.76
N SER A 260 5.63 16.27 -0.48
CA SER A 260 6.43 15.20 0.10
C SER A 260 5.88 14.73 1.45
N GLY A 261 6.25 13.51 1.87
CA GLY A 261 5.98 13.01 3.21
C GLY A 261 6.98 13.49 4.28
N ASN A 262 7.92 14.38 3.95
CA ASN A 262 9.04 14.74 4.84
C ASN A 262 8.57 15.42 6.11
N PHE A 263 7.63 16.36 6.00
CA PHE A 263 7.05 17.01 7.18
C PHE A 263 6.39 15.99 8.13
N MET A 264 5.58 15.07 7.57
CA MET A 264 4.93 14.02 8.37
C MET A 264 5.93 13.08 9.03
N LYS A 265 7.04 12.76 8.37
CA LYS A 265 8.14 11.98 8.97
C LYS A 265 8.82 12.75 10.11
N MET A 266 9.08 14.05 9.92
CA MET A 266 9.71 14.92 10.91
C MET A 266 8.85 15.06 12.18
N VAL A 267 7.54 15.28 12.03
CA VAL A 267 6.64 15.50 13.16
C VAL A 267 6.07 14.21 13.76
N ARG A 268 6.42 13.03 13.23
CA ARG A 268 5.86 11.73 13.65
C ARG A 268 5.92 11.50 15.16
N ASN A 269 7.04 11.90 15.79
CA ASN A 269 7.29 11.70 17.21
C ASN A 269 7.04 12.97 18.04
N HIS A 270 6.47 14.01 17.44
CA HIS A 270 6.12 15.26 18.12
C HIS A 270 4.68 15.20 18.61
N SER A 271 4.34 16.01 19.62
CA SER A 271 2.94 16.14 20.03
C SER A 271 2.10 16.74 18.90
N LYS A 272 0.77 16.52 18.92
CA LYS A 272 -0.16 17.18 17.98
C LYS A 272 -0.01 18.71 18.01
N ARG A 273 0.25 19.26 19.21
CA ARG A 273 0.49 20.69 19.41
C ARG A 273 1.76 21.16 18.71
N ASP A 274 2.89 20.50 18.94
CA ASP A 274 4.17 20.86 18.32
C ASP A 274 4.09 20.77 16.79
N SER A 275 3.43 19.73 16.30
CA SER A 275 3.18 19.53 14.87
C SER A 275 2.38 20.70 14.28
N ALA A 276 1.35 21.18 14.99
CA ALA A 276 0.56 22.34 14.57
C ALA A 276 1.39 23.63 14.56
N ILE A 277 2.20 23.87 15.60
CA ILE A 277 3.09 25.04 15.68
C ILE A 277 4.05 25.08 14.49
N LEU A 278 4.73 23.96 14.21
CA LEU A 278 5.65 23.86 13.08
C LEU A 278 4.92 24.08 11.74
N MET A 279 3.68 23.57 11.59
CA MET A 279 2.87 23.80 10.41
C MET A 279 2.48 25.28 10.25
N TYR A 280 2.05 25.95 11.33
CA TYR A 280 1.70 27.37 11.30
C TYR A 280 2.90 28.23 10.92
N LEU A 281 4.08 27.93 11.45
CA LEU A 281 5.31 28.65 11.10
C LEU A 281 5.70 28.44 9.63
N ARG A 282 5.68 27.20 9.15
CA ARG A 282 6.00 26.88 7.74
C ARG A 282 5.04 27.53 6.76
N THR A 283 3.75 27.52 7.07
CA THR A 283 2.72 28.12 6.20
C THR A 283 2.65 29.64 6.36
N GLY A 284 3.16 30.18 7.47
CA GLY A 284 3.07 31.60 7.83
C GLY A 284 1.71 32.00 8.40
N HIS A 285 0.97 31.04 8.96
CA HIS A 285 -0.28 31.26 9.71
C HIS A 285 -0.04 31.23 11.24
N ALA A 286 1.20 31.42 11.68
CA ALA A 286 1.49 31.61 13.09
C ALA A 286 0.82 32.90 13.59
N PRO A 287 0.34 32.96 14.85
CA PRO A 287 -0.33 34.12 15.43
C PRO A 287 0.66 35.26 15.76
N LEU A 288 1.37 35.73 14.74
CA LEU A 288 2.23 36.91 14.74
C LEU A 288 1.49 38.07 14.06
N ASN A 289 1.82 39.31 14.41
CA ASN A 289 1.04 40.49 14.04
C ASN A 289 0.86 40.64 12.53
N LYS A 290 1.86 40.30 11.70
CA LYS A 290 1.67 40.34 10.23
C LYS A 290 0.55 39.42 9.75
N HIS A 291 0.43 38.22 10.32
CA HIS A 291 -0.63 37.30 9.96
C HIS A 291 -1.97 37.75 10.57
N LEU A 292 -1.96 38.15 11.85
CA LEU A 292 -3.16 38.59 12.56
C LEU A 292 -3.79 39.83 11.91
N PHE A 293 -2.97 40.82 11.52
CA PHE A 293 -3.42 41.99 10.77
C PHE A 293 -4.09 41.61 9.45
N ARG A 294 -3.49 40.68 8.69
CA ARG A 294 -4.07 40.19 7.43
C ARG A 294 -5.46 39.58 7.61
N ILE A 295 -5.74 38.96 8.76
CA ILE A 295 -7.04 38.34 9.05
C ILE A 295 -7.95 39.22 9.94
N GLY A 296 -7.59 40.50 10.15
CA GLY A 296 -8.39 41.44 10.94
C GLY A 296 -8.43 41.15 12.44
N LYS A 297 -7.40 40.51 12.99
CA LYS A 297 -7.27 40.18 14.43
C LYS A 297 -6.20 41.01 15.16
N SER A 298 -5.58 41.95 14.48
CA SER A 298 -4.65 42.92 15.04
C SER A 298 -4.76 44.21 14.24
N ASP A 299 -4.59 45.36 14.91
CA ASP A 299 -4.67 46.68 14.28
C ASP A 299 -3.40 47.04 13.50
N THR A 300 -2.32 46.28 13.68
CA THR A 300 -1.02 46.56 13.05
C THR A 300 -0.27 45.29 12.66
N PRO A 301 0.45 45.26 11.52
CA PRO A 301 1.33 44.14 11.16
C PRO A 301 2.69 44.19 11.89
N ARG A 302 2.98 45.26 12.64
CA ARG A 302 4.30 45.55 13.19
C ARG A 302 4.63 44.70 14.42
N CYS A 303 5.92 44.43 14.60
CA CYS A 303 6.43 43.77 15.79
C CYS A 303 6.29 44.69 17.02
N PRO A 304 5.78 44.19 18.17
CA PRO A 304 5.65 45.00 19.39
C PRO A 304 6.98 45.60 19.87
N TYR A 305 8.09 44.91 19.61
CA TYR A 305 9.44 45.31 20.03
C TYR A 305 10.24 46.00 18.91
N CYS A 306 9.75 45.95 17.67
CA CYS A 306 10.42 46.55 16.51
C CYS A 306 9.40 47.30 15.65
N PRO A 307 9.01 48.54 16.03
CA PRO A 307 7.91 49.26 15.39
C PRO A 307 8.08 49.51 13.88
N ARG A 308 9.33 49.49 13.40
CA ARG A 308 9.69 49.68 11.98
C ARG A 308 9.61 48.40 11.14
N SER A 309 9.42 47.23 11.75
CA SER A 309 9.46 45.93 11.07
C SER A 309 8.14 45.19 11.23
N ASP A 310 7.69 44.52 10.17
CA ASP A 310 6.56 43.60 10.27
C ASP A 310 6.94 42.34 11.04
N GLU A 311 6.02 41.87 11.87
CA GLU A 311 6.22 40.63 12.62
C GLU A 311 5.96 39.40 11.75
N THR A 312 6.89 39.12 10.84
CA THR A 312 6.92 37.89 10.04
C THR A 312 7.47 36.71 10.85
N VAL A 313 7.25 35.48 10.40
CA VAL A 313 7.94 34.29 10.96
C VAL A 313 9.47 34.42 10.87
N PHE A 314 9.96 35.01 9.78
CA PHE A 314 11.40 35.27 9.61
C PHE A 314 11.92 36.27 10.63
N HIS A 315 11.20 37.38 10.83
CA HIS A 315 11.54 38.38 11.82
C HIS A 315 11.54 37.78 13.24
N PHE A 316 10.46 37.10 13.63
CA PHE A 316 10.33 36.48 14.94
C PHE A 316 11.43 35.47 15.24
N LEU A 317 11.69 34.54 14.31
CA LEU A 317 12.71 33.51 14.52
C LEU A 317 14.12 34.08 14.39
N VAL A 318 14.42 34.87 13.37
CA VAL A 318 15.82 35.17 12.96
C VAL A 318 16.28 36.59 13.30
N GLU A 319 15.44 37.62 13.13
CA GLU A 319 15.90 39.01 13.15
C GLU A 319 15.59 39.77 14.45
N CYS A 320 14.48 39.48 15.12
CA CYS A 320 13.93 40.31 16.19
C CYS A 320 14.93 40.45 17.36
N PRO A 321 15.50 41.63 17.63
CA PRO A 321 16.58 41.81 18.61
C PRO A 321 16.19 41.40 20.02
N GLU A 322 14.93 41.59 20.41
CA GLU A 322 14.37 41.17 21.70
C GLU A 322 14.64 39.69 21.99
N HIS A 323 14.63 38.85 20.95
CA HIS A 323 14.80 37.41 21.10
C HIS A 323 16.26 36.93 20.96
N ASN A 324 17.25 37.83 20.91
CA ASN A 324 18.67 37.48 20.77
C ASN A 324 19.19 36.60 21.91
N ASN A 325 18.81 36.90 23.16
CA ASN A 325 19.26 36.13 24.32
C ASN A 325 18.66 34.72 24.31
N THR A 326 17.37 34.60 24.03
CA THR A 326 16.69 33.31 23.89
C THR A 326 17.26 32.50 22.73
N ARG A 327 17.54 33.13 21.57
CA ARG A 327 18.24 32.45 20.46
C ARG A 327 19.60 31.91 20.88
N ARG A 328 20.41 32.71 21.58
CA ARG A 328 21.72 32.27 22.08
C ARG A 328 21.56 31.07 23.02
N GLN A 329 20.61 31.12 23.95
CA GLN A 329 20.35 30.03 24.89
C GLN A 329 19.99 28.70 24.21
N PHE A 330 19.05 28.72 23.25
CA PHE A 330 18.52 27.49 22.66
C PHE A 330 19.27 27.04 21.39
N TRP A 331 19.96 27.94 20.69
CA TRP A 331 20.64 27.65 19.41
C TRP A 331 22.16 27.68 19.52
N ASP A 332 22.72 27.69 20.72
CA ASP A 332 24.16 27.66 20.96
C ASP A 332 24.84 26.52 20.17
N LYS A 333 24.26 25.31 20.27
CA LYS A 333 24.73 24.10 19.59
C LYS A 333 24.39 24.04 18.09
N ILE A 334 23.66 25.02 17.55
CA ILE A 334 23.33 25.09 16.12
C ILE A 334 24.38 25.98 15.41
N PRO A 335 25.11 25.46 14.41
CA PRO A 335 26.08 26.24 13.65
C PRO A 335 25.42 27.50 13.06
N VAL A 336 26.12 28.64 13.08
CA VAL A 336 25.58 29.94 12.63
C VAL A 336 25.02 29.87 11.21
N ARG A 337 25.75 29.22 10.28
CA ARG A 337 25.31 29.00 8.88
C ARG A 337 23.99 28.23 8.74
N SER A 338 23.65 27.44 9.76
CA SER A 338 22.45 26.62 9.81
C SER A 338 21.25 27.34 10.45
N ARG A 339 21.43 28.53 11.05
CA ARG A 339 20.38 29.32 11.72
C ARG A 339 19.51 30.11 10.72
N ASN A 340 19.04 29.43 9.69
CA ASN A 340 18.11 29.98 8.70
C ASN A 340 16.73 29.33 8.83
N ILE A 341 15.70 30.02 8.34
CA ILE A 341 14.29 29.60 8.48
C ILE A 341 14.01 28.20 7.92
N ILE A 342 14.70 27.79 6.85
CA ILE A 342 14.48 26.48 6.22
C ILE A 342 14.94 25.39 7.16
N ASN A 343 16.16 25.50 7.68
CA ASN A 343 16.74 24.53 8.60
C ASN A 343 15.99 24.48 9.94
N LEU A 344 15.64 25.63 10.52
CA LEU A 344 14.90 25.68 11.79
C LEU A 344 13.52 24.99 11.69
N LEU A 345 12.83 25.13 10.54
CA LEU A 345 11.48 24.60 10.36
C LEU A 345 11.39 23.24 9.66
N SER A 346 12.50 22.74 9.09
CA SER A 346 12.50 21.52 8.27
C SER A 346 13.59 20.50 8.62
N ASN A 347 14.53 20.82 9.51
CA ASN A 347 15.55 19.88 9.98
C ASN A 347 15.13 19.23 11.32
N PRO A 348 14.89 17.91 11.38
CA PRO A 348 14.49 17.21 12.60
C PRO A 348 15.44 17.41 13.79
N LYS A 349 16.73 17.66 13.55
CA LYS A 349 17.72 17.91 14.61
C LYS A 349 17.52 19.29 15.27
N MET A 350 16.89 20.23 14.58
CA MET A 350 16.73 21.63 15.01
C MET A 350 15.29 21.96 15.44
N THR A 351 14.32 21.13 15.10
CA THR A 351 12.91 21.39 15.45
C THR A 351 12.70 21.44 16.96
N LYS A 352 13.39 20.60 17.74
CA LYS A 352 13.32 20.65 19.21
C LYS A 352 13.77 22.01 19.75
N ALA A 353 14.95 22.47 19.37
CA ALA A 353 15.48 23.76 19.79
C ALA A 353 14.62 24.95 19.31
N THR A 354 13.97 24.81 18.15
CA THR A 354 13.01 25.79 17.63
C THR A 354 11.75 25.83 18.49
N LEU A 355 11.21 24.67 18.88
CA LEU A 355 10.06 24.57 19.78
C LEU A 355 10.38 25.12 21.17
N ASP A 356 11.54 24.77 21.73
CA ASP A 356 11.98 25.28 23.04
C ASP A 356 12.07 26.82 23.03
N PHE A 357 12.62 27.41 21.97
CA PHE A 357 12.61 28.86 21.73
C PHE A 357 11.18 29.44 21.73
N ILE A 358 10.25 28.80 21.01
CA ILE A 358 8.85 29.26 20.92
C ILE A 358 8.15 29.19 22.27
N TYR A 359 8.36 28.12 23.02
CA TYR A 359 7.77 27.96 24.35
C TYR A 359 8.34 28.97 25.35
N HIS A 360 9.63 29.27 25.26
CA HIS A 360 10.27 30.24 26.15
C HIS A 360 9.82 31.68 25.88
N THR A 361 9.73 32.08 24.60
CA THR A 361 9.31 33.45 24.24
C THR A 361 7.85 33.75 24.58
N LYS A 362 6.99 32.72 24.71
CA LYS A 362 5.54 32.85 24.94
C LYS A 362 4.84 33.79 23.94
N ARG A 363 5.46 34.08 22.78
CA ARG A 363 4.91 35.01 21.80
C ARG A 363 3.74 34.41 21.03
N ILE A 364 3.86 33.13 20.70
CA ILE A 364 2.84 32.36 19.98
C ILE A 364 1.85 31.70 20.95
N TYR A 365 2.12 31.75 22.25
CA TYR A 365 1.39 31.00 23.27
C TYR A 365 1.18 31.83 24.54
N ALA A 366 -0.07 32.05 24.97
CA ALA A 366 -0.36 32.57 26.30
C ALA A 366 0.12 31.54 27.38
N PRO A 367 0.74 31.96 28.49
CA PRO A 367 1.19 31.02 29.53
C PRO A 367 0.06 30.09 29.99
N ARG A 368 0.41 28.89 30.50
CA ARG A 368 -0.55 28.08 31.28
C ARG A 368 -1.20 29.02 32.29
N ALA A 369 -2.53 29.10 32.31
CA ALA A 369 -3.21 29.59 33.51
C ALA A 369 -2.66 28.76 34.66
N SER A 370 -1.94 29.40 35.57
CA SER A 370 -1.68 28.81 36.88
C SER A 370 -3.05 28.46 37.47
N PRO A 371 -3.24 27.28 38.08
CA PRO A 371 -4.43 27.07 38.88
C PRO A 371 -4.49 28.21 39.88
N ASP A 372 -5.62 28.93 39.87
CA ASP A 372 -5.85 30.09 40.72
C ASP A 372 -5.38 29.79 42.14
N LYS A 373 -4.50 30.66 42.65
CA LYS A 373 -4.38 30.81 44.09
C LYS A 373 -5.73 31.37 44.53
N ASN A 374 -6.50 30.55 45.25
CA ASN A 374 -7.68 30.98 45.97
C ASN A 374 -7.41 32.34 46.65
N PRO A 375 -8.22 33.37 46.42
CA PRO A 375 -8.28 34.49 47.33
C PRO A 375 -9.04 34.04 48.59
N GLY A 376 -8.44 34.35 49.74
CA GLY A 376 -9.04 34.51 51.08
C GLY A 376 -10.30 33.75 51.42
#